data_AF-A0A8J2T3L0-F1
#
_entry.id   AF-A0A8J2T3L0-F1
#
_cell.length_a   1.000
_cell.length_b   1.000
_cell.length_c   1.000
_cell.angle_alpha   90.00
_cell.angle_beta   90.00
_cell.angle_gamma   90.00
#
_symmetry.space_group_name_H-M   'P 1'
#
loop_
_entity.id
_entity.type
_entity.pdbx_description
1 polymer ?
#
loop_
_entity_poly.entity_id
_entity_poly.type
_entity_poly.pdbx_seq_one_letter_code
_entity_poly.pdbx_strand_id
1 'polypeptide(L)'
;MHFCRAAEQTARSSAGAAPFAASLTMAMRVGLVLLLAHCAARPAPPRPLALKGGAKKKAIKHGFRHRIHPIHLGITGYAGYVALKELNEELYDLGHHHGLAMLVASRLCRTLATIEDKAMHELPSLKKMLVAQTTMHILCAGAVVAAGWEVYNDLKPGGHHGMVLLAIHEVHELLEEADWDPKHHKALHSATLKFVIAGGALACAVVELVEDLVPGAHHGVALLAASHVWSSIGLIRAARKARS
;
A
#
# COMPACT_ATOMS: atom_id res chain seq x y z
N MET A 1 -13.85 -11.25 43.64
CA MET A 1 -12.41 -11.08 43.27
C MET A 1 -12.09 -11.28 41.78
N HIS A 2 -12.98 -11.84 40.95
CA HIS A 2 -12.68 -12.04 39.51
C HIS A 2 -12.77 -10.78 38.63
N PHE A 3 -13.57 -9.77 39.03
CA PHE A 3 -13.73 -8.53 38.26
C PHE A 3 -12.51 -7.59 38.29
N CYS A 4 -11.71 -7.60 39.37
CA CYS A 4 -10.50 -6.77 39.45
C CYS A 4 -9.37 -7.25 38.52
N ARG A 5 -9.27 -8.56 38.25
CA ARG A 5 -8.22 -9.09 37.36
C ARG A 5 -8.49 -8.80 35.88
N ALA A 6 -9.75 -8.76 35.47
CA ALA A 6 -10.12 -8.42 34.09
C ALA A 6 -9.79 -6.95 33.77
N ALA A 7 -10.10 -6.01 34.67
CA ALA A 7 -9.78 -4.59 34.49
C ALA A 7 -8.26 -4.34 34.45
N GLU A 8 -7.48 -5.10 35.22
CA GLU A 8 -6.02 -4.97 35.23
C GLU A 8 -5.36 -5.55 33.97
N GLN A 9 -5.98 -6.56 33.32
CA GLN A 9 -5.54 -7.07 32.02
C GLN A 9 -5.85 -6.10 30.88
N THR A 10 -7.01 -5.42 30.89
CA THR A 10 -7.37 -4.39 29.90
C THR A 10 -6.51 -3.12 30.03
N ALA A 11 -6.09 -2.78 31.25
CA ALA A 11 -5.17 -1.66 31.49
C ALA A 11 -3.72 -1.95 31.07
N ARG A 12 -3.30 -3.24 31.11
CA ARG A 12 -1.96 -3.65 30.65
C ARG A 12 -1.89 -3.83 29.13
N SER A 13 -3.01 -4.13 28.44
CA SER A 13 -3.05 -4.19 26.98
C SER A 13 -3.08 -2.81 26.31
N SER A 14 -3.64 -1.79 26.98
CA SER A 14 -3.67 -0.41 26.47
C SER A 14 -2.35 0.35 26.60
N ALA A 15 -1.48 -0.03 27.56
CA ALA A 15 -0.15 0.54 27.71
C ALA A 15 0.80 0.20 26.53
N GLY A 16 0.55 -0.90 25.81
CA GLY A 16 1.29 -1.28 24.60
C GLY A 16 0.78 -0.63 23.31
N ALA A 17 -0.45 -0.08 23.31
CA ALA A 17 -1.08 0.51 22.13
C ALA A 17 -0.67 1.97 21.88
N ALA A 18 -0.27 2.71 22.91
CA ALA A 18 0.14 4.12 22.81
C ALA A 18 1.28 4.39 21.80
N PRO A 19 2.39 3.62 21.75
CA PRO A 19 3.44 3.86 20.76
C PRO A 19 3.00 3.49 19.32
N PHE A 20 2.09 2.51 19.18
CA PHE A 20 1.55 2.12 17.87
C PHE A 20 0.57 3.15 17.34
N ALA A 21 -0.34 3.66 18.17
CA ALA A 21 -1.28 4.72 17.83
C ALA A 21 -0.55 6.03 17.48
N ALA A 22 0.51 6.38 18.20
CA ALA A 22 1.35 7.53 17.88
C ALA A 22 2.08 7.38 16.54
N SER A 23 2.62 6.18 16.26
CA SER A 23 3.31 5.87 15.00
C SER A 23 2.33 5.86 13.81
N LEU A 24 1.13 5.32 13.99
CA LEU A 24 0.07 5.30 12.99
C LEU A 24 -0.46 6.72 12.72
N THR A 25 -0.69 7.51 13.77
CA THR A 25 -1.11 8.91 13.63
C THR A 25 -0.04 9.73 12.92
N MET A 26 1.24 9.52 13.22
CA MET A 26 2.34 10.18 12.53
C MET A 26 2.43 9.73 11.06
N ALA A 27 2.30 8.44 10.78
CA ALA A 27 2.30 7.91 9.41
C ALA A 27 1.12 8.42 8.57
N MET A 28 -0.08 8.50 9.15
CA MET A 28 -1.26 9.07 8.49
C MET A 28 -1.09 10.56 8.23
N ARG A 29 -0.57 11.33 9.21
CA ARG A 29 -0.28 12.77 9.02
C ARG A 29 0.78 12.99 7.95
N VAL A 30 1.85 12.22 7.95
CA VAL A 30 2.92 12.31 6.94
C VAL A 30 2.38 11.92 5.56
N GLY A 31 1.64 10.81 5.45
CA GLY A 31 1.03 10.36 4.19
C GLY A 31 0.02 11.37 3.63
N LEU A 32 -0.86 11.91 4.48
CA LEU A 32 -1.85 12.91 4.10
C LEU A 32 -1.20 14.24 3.70
N VAL A 33 -0.19 14.72 4.45
CA VAL A 33 0.55 15.95 4.12
C VAL A 33 1.33 15.78 2.82
N LEU A 34 1.98 14.63 2.60
CA LEU A 34 2.69 14.35 1.35
C LEU A 34 1.74 14.27 0.15
N LEU A 35 0.57 13.64 0.33
CA LEU A 35 -0.46 13.56 -0.70
C LEU A 35 -1.03 14.95 -1.03
N LEU A 36 -1.39 15.74 -0.03
CA LEU A 36 -1.89 17.11 -0.22
C LEU A 36 -0.83 18.02 -0.84
N ALA A 37 0.44 17.87 -0.43
CA ALA A 37 1.55 18.57 -1.03
C ALA A 37 1.75 18.15 -2.51
N HIS A 38 1.59 16.88 -2.86
CA HIS A 38 1.67 16.41 -4.24
C HIS A 38 0.52 16.93 -5.11
N CYS A 39 -0.71 16.95 -4.58
CA CYS A 39 -1.86 17.54 -5.27
C CYS A 39 -1.70 19.07 -5.47
N ALA A 40 -1.05 19.75 -4.53
CA ALA A 40 -0.81 21.19 -4.57
C ALA A 40 0.40 21.57 -5.46
N ALA A 41 1.47 20.79 -5.42
CA ALA A 41 2.65 20.98 -6.27
C ALA A 41 2.51 20.10 -7.50
N ARG A 42 1.87 20.63 -8.55
CA ARG A 42 1.95 20.06 -9.90
C ARG A 42 3.36 20.30 -10.47
N PRO A 43 4.27 19.31 -10.58
CA PRO A 43 5.30 19.41 -11.59
C PRO A 43 4.63 19.28 -12.96
N ALA A 44 5.02 20.13 -13.90
CA ALA A 44 4.71 19.92 -15.31
C ALA A 44 5.15 18.50 -15.71
N PRO A 45 4.43 17.82 -16.62
CA PRO A 45 4.83 16.49 -17.07
C PRO A 45 6.28 16.54 -17.57
N PRO A 46 7.13 15.56 -17.19
CA PRO A 46 8.50 15.56 -17.67
C PRO A 46 8.50 15.51 -19.19
N ARG A 47 9.05 16.55 -19.82
CA ARG A 47 9.33 16.53 -21.27
C ARG A 47 10.21 15.32 -21.55
N PRO A 48 9.94 14.53 -22.61
CA PRO A 48 10.81 13.43 -23.00
C PRO A 48 12.17 14.02 -23.40
N LEU A 49 13.13 13.96 -22.49
CA LEU A 49 14.52 14.32 -22.75
C LEU A 49 15.14 13.20 -23.59
N ALA A 50 15.37 13.50 -24.86
CA ALA A 50 16.20 12.72 -25.74
C ALA A 50 17.62 12.59 -25.14
N LEU A 51 17.91 11.44 -24.52
CA LEU A 51 19.22 11.14 -23.95
C LEU A 51 20.16 10.66 -25.06
N LYS A 52 20.94 11.59 -25.61
CA LYS A 52 22.23 11.29 -26.26
C LYS A 52 23.25 10.91 -25.18
N GLY A 53 23.89 9.75 -25.36
CA GLY A 53 25.27 9.45 -24.96
C GLY A 53 25.60 9.49 -23.45
N GLY A 54 25.72 8.31 -22.83
CA GLY A 54 26.24 8.20 -21.47
C GLY A 54 26.14 6.79 -20.88
N ALA A 55 26.67 5.80 -21.60
CA ALA A 55 26.82 4.44 -21.09
C ALA A 55 27.76 4.43 -19.87
N LYS A 56 27.47 3.54 -18.91
CA LYS A 56 28.28 3.22 -17.70
C LYS A 56 28.10 4.11 -16.46
N LYS A 57 26.87 4.26 -15.94
CA LYS A 57 26.62 4.47 -14.48
C LYS A 57 25.16 4.23 -14.04
N LYS A 58 24.35 3.49 -14.80
CA LYS A 58 22.89 3.28 -14.55
C LYS A 58 22.49 1.83 -14.20
N ALA A 59 23.42 0.99 -13.75
CA ALA A 59 23.11 -0.43 -13.49
C ALA A 59 22.59 -0.74 -12.07
N ILE A 60 22.54 0.24 -11.15
CA ILE A 60 22.12 0.03 -9.74
C ILE A 60 21.04 1.03 -9.31
N LYS A 61 20.19 1.49 -10.25
CA LYS A 61 19.08 2.43 -9.95
C LYS A 61 17.69 1.97 -10.40
N HIS A 62 17.59 0.79 -11.00
CA HIS A 62 16.30 0.13 -11.24
C HIS A 62 16.19 -1.09 -10.34
N GLY A 63 16.18 -0.83 -9.03
CA GLY A 63 15.80 -1.84 -8.05
C GLY A 63 14.36 -2.24 -8.34
N PHE A 64 14.17 -3.49 -8.78
CA PHE A 64 12.87 -4.10 -9.03
C PHE A 64 12.11 -3.57 -10.26
N ARG A 65 12.65 -3.87 -11.46
CA ARG A 65 11.77 -4.08 -12.62
C ARG A 65 10.76 -5.17 -12.23
N HIS A 66 9.50 -4.79 -12.01
CA HIS A 66 8.37 -5.68 -11.81
C HIS A 66 8.28 -6.65 -12.99
N ARG A 67 8.95 -7.80 -12.89
CA ARG A 67 8.48 -8.99 -13.59
C ARG A 67 7.17 -9.31 -12.89
N ILE A 68 6.05 -9.13 -13.60
CA ILE A 68 4.72 -9.53 -13.14
C ILE A 68 4.81 -11.03 -12.85
N HIS A 69 5.13 -11.40 -11.62
CA HIS A 69 5.12 -12.78 -11.24
C HIS A 69 3.64 -13.19 -11.21
N PRO A 70 3.25 -14.30 -11.85
CA PRO A 70 1.87 -14.76 -11.89
C PRO A 70 1.24 -14.87 -10.49
N ILE A 71 2.07 -15.11 -9.48
CA ILE A 71 1.70 -15.12 -8.06
C ILE A 71 1.15 -13.76 -7.60
N HIS A 72 1.79 -12.63 -7.95
CA HIS A 72 1.30 -11.30 -7.56
C HIS A 72 -0.03 -10.96 -8.23
N LEU A 73 -0.21 -11.39 -9.48
CA LEU A 73 -1.48 -11.22 -10.17
C LEU A 73 -2.58 -12.07 -9.52
N GLY A 74 -2.27 -13.31 -9.14
CA GLY A 74 -3.18 -14.19 -8.41
C GLY A 74 -3.58 -13.61 -7.04
N ILE A 75 -2.62 -13.12 -6.27
CA ILE A 75 -2.88 -12.47 -4.96
C ILE A 75 -3.73 -11.20 -5.14
N THR A 76 -3.41 -10.37 -6.13
CA THR A 76 -4.19 -9.15 -6.42
C THR A 76 -5.61 -9.48 -6.89
N GLY A 77 -5.76 -10.53 -7.71
CA GLY A 77 -7.06 -11.03 -8.16
C GLY A 77 -7.90 -11.56 -7.01
N TYR A 78 -7.32 -12.35 -6.10
CA TYR A 78 -8.03 -12.83 -4.91
C TYR A 78 -8.44 -11.67 -3.99
N ALA A 79 -7.54 -10.72 -3.73
CA ALA A 79 -7.84 -9.53 -2.94
C ALA A 79 -8.99 -8.71 -3.58
N GLY A 80 -9.00 -8.60 -4.90
CA GLY A 80 -10.08 -7.96 -5.64
C GLY A 80 -11.41 -8.70 -5.51
N TYR A 81 -11.38 -10.04 -5.58
CA TYR A 81 -12.56 -10.88 -5.42
C TYR A 81 -13.20 -10.68 -4.03
N VAL A 82 -12.42 -10.77 -2.94
CA VAL A 82 -12.98 -10.58 -1.60
C VAL A 82 -13.46 -9.14 -1.39
N ALA A 83 -12.76 -8.13 -1.93
CA ALA A 83 -13.23 -6.74 -1.85
C ALA A 83 -14.56 -6.54 -2.57
N LEU A 84 -14.73 -7.13 -3.75
CA LEU A 84 -15.98 -7.05 -4.53
C LEU A 84 -17.12 -7.79 -3.85
N LYS A 85 -16.85 -8.95 -3.23
CA LYS A 85 -17.83 -9.70 -2.43
C LYS A 85 -18.36 -8.83 -1.29
N GLU A 86 -17.48 -8.26 -0.49
CA GLU A 86 -17.86 -7.40 0.64
C GLU A 86 -18.55 -6.12 0.16
N LEU A 87 -18.09 -5.49 -0.93
CA LEU A 87 -18.78 -4.32 -1.52
C LEU A 87 -20.20 -4.62 -2.00
N ASN A 88 -20.46 -5.86 -2.44
CA ASN A 88 -21.79 -6.27 -2.86
C ASN A 88 -22.72 -6.51 -1.66
N GLU A 89 -22.16 -6.86 -0.51
CA GLU A 89 -22.89 -7.06 0.74
C GLU A 89 -23.10 -5.73 1.49
N GLU A 90 -22.11 -4.83 1.46
CA GLU A 90 -22.05 -3.57 2.22
C GLU A 90 -21.65 -2.37 1.33
N LEU A 91 -22.49 -2.05 0.34
CA LEU A 91 -22.16 -1.02 -0.66
C LEU A 91 -22.06 0.40 -0.08
N TYR A 92 -22.90 0.71 0.91
CA TYR A 92 -23.10 2.07 1.42
C TYR A 92 -22.21 2.45 2.61
N ASP A 93 -21.71 1.45 3.35
CA ASP A 93 -20.89 1.68 4.52
C ASP A 93 -19.42 1.73 4.13
N LEU A 94 -18.84 2.93 4.15
CA LEU A 94 -17.45 3.14 3.79
C LEU A 94 -16.53 2.40 4.77
N GLY A 95 -15.80 1.41 4.28
CA GLY A 95 -14.87 0.63 5.08
C GLY A 95 -13.58 0.24 4.35
N HIS A 96 -12.81 -0.63 4.99
CA HIS A 96 -11.54 -1.13 4.49
C HIS A 96 -11.72 -2.04 3.28
N HIS A 97 -12.90 -2.60 3.03
CA HIS A 97 -13.25 -3.27 1.77
C HIS A 97 -13.28 -2.31 0.59
N HIS A 98 -13.82 -1.09 0.73
CA HIS A 98 -13.65 -0.02 -0.28
C HIS A 98 -12.19 0.33 -0.45
N GLY A 99 -11.45 0.44 0.66
CA GLY A 99 -10.03 0.70 0.61
C GLY A 99 -9.25 -0.37 -0.15
N LEU A 100 -9.58 -1.64 0.09
CA LEU A 100 -9.01 -2.79 -0.60
C LEU A 100 -9.34 -2.77 -2.09
N ALA A 101 -10.59 -2.49 -2.45
CA ALA A 101 -11.02 -2.38 -3.85
C ALA A 101 -10.26 -1.28 -4.59
N MET A 102 -10.11 -0.09 -3.99
CA MET A 102 -9.36 1.01 -4.59
C MET A 102 -7.86 0.67 -4.76
N LEU A 103 -7.26 0.00 -3.78
CA LEU A 103 -5.85 -0.39 -3.86
C LEU A 103 -5.63 -1.48 -4.92
N VAL A 104 -6.54 -2.46 -5.01
CA VAL A 104 -6.54 -3.44 -6.11
C VAL A 104 -6.70 -2.75 -7.46
N ALA A 105 -7.63 -1.80 -7.60
CA ALA A 105 -7.81 -1.03 -8.82
C ALA A 105 -6.54 -0.26 -9.22
N SER A 106 -5.84 0.35 -8.25
CA SER A 106 -4.55 1.02 -8.48
C SER A 106 -3.51 0.06 -9.04
N ARG A 107 -3.39 -1.14 -8.46
CA ARG A 107 -2.45 -2.18 -8.93
C ARG A 107 -2.80 -2.72 -10.31
N LEU A 108 -4.09 -2.87 -10.61
CA LEU A 108 -4.55 -3.24 -11.95
C LEU A 108 -4.19 -2.16 -12.96
N CYS A 109 -4.40 -0.87 -12.63
CA CYS A 109 -3.97 0.25 -13.48
C CYS A 109 -2.47 0.21 -13.76
N ARG A 110 -1.65 -0.05 -12.74
CA ARG A 110 -0.20 -0.21 -12.85
C ARG A 110 0.19 -1.41 -13.72
N THR A 111 -0.52 -2.52 -13.58
CA THR A 111 -0.34 -3.72 -14.43
C THR A 111 -0.69 -3.41 -15.89
N LEU A 112 -1.80 -2.73 -16.15
CA LEU A 112 -2.20 -2.28 -17.49
C LEU A 112 -1.17 -1.35 -18.13
N ALA A 113 -0.50 -0.51 -17.34
CA ALA A 113 0.58 0.35 -17.83
C ALA A 113 1.78 -0.43 -18.38
N THR A 114 1.97 -1.68 -17.95
CA THR A 114 3.07 -2.55 -18.39
C THR A 114 2.73 -3.43 -19.60
N ILE A 115 1.45 -3.54 -19.97
CA ILE A 115 1.00 -4.34 -21.11
C ILE A 115 1.22 -3.56 -22.42
N GLU A 116 1.82 -4.23 -23.42
CA GLU A 116 2.11 -3.66 -24.75
C GLU A 116 0.85 -3.04 -25.40
N ASP A 117 1.02 -1.89 -26.06
CA ASP A 117 -0.07 -1.12 -26.69
C ASP A 117 -0.88 -1.91 -27.72
N LYS A 118 -0.30 -2.97 -28.30
CA LYS A 118 -0.98 -3.83 -29.28
C LYS A 118 -2.23 -4.52 -28.73
N ALA A 119 -2.28 -4.82 -27.44
CA ALA A 119 -3.42 -5.49 -26.82
C ALA A 119 -4.60 -4.54 -26.51
N MET A 120 -4.39 -3.22 -26.56
CA MET A 120 -5.35 -2.20 -26.14
C MET A 120 -5.67 -1.16 -27.22
N HIS A 121 -5.49 -1.53 -28.49
CA HIS A 121 -5.69 -0.63 -29.63
C HIS A 121 -7.13 -0.07 -29.73
N GLU A 122 -8.12 -0.79 -29.19
CA GLU A 122 -9.54 -0.44 -29.26
C GLU A 122 -9.96 0.70 -28.29
N LEU A 123 -9.19 0.99 -27.22
CA LEU A 123 -9.59 1.96 -26.19
C LEU A 123 -8.40 2.84 -25.70
N PRO A 124 -7.78 3.64 -26.59
CA PRO A 124 -6.56 4.39 -26.27
C PRO A 124 -6.78 5.47 -25.21
N SER A 125 -7.95 6.14 -25.21
CA SER A 125 -8.26 7.20 -24.23
C SER A 125 -8.50 6.63 -22.83
N LEU A 126 -9.20 5.50 -22.73
CA LEU A 126 -9.42 4.80 -21.47
C LEU A 126 -8.10 4.28 -20.89
N LYS A 127 -7.24 3.69 -21.74
CA LYS A 127 -5.89 3.28 -21.32
C LYS A 127 -5.15 4.46 -20.72
N LYS A 128 -5.06 5.59 -21.45
CA LYS A 128 -4.36 6.80 -21.01
C LYS A 128 -4.87 7.31 -19.66
N MET A 129 -6.17 7.29 -19.44
CA MET A 129 -6.77 7.71 -18.17
C MET A 129 -6.46 6.73 -17.03
N LEU A 130 -6.60 5.43 -17.26
CA LEU A 130 -6.35 4.41 -16.23
C LEU A 130 -4.88 4.33 -15.83
N VAL A 131 -3.97 4.41 -16.81
CA VAL A 131 -2.52 4.36 -16.56
C VAL A 131 -1.95 5.72 -16.12
N ALA A 132 -2.79 6.77 -16.06
CA ALA A 132 -2.33 8.06 -15.57
C ALA A 132 -1.89 7.94 -14.11
N GLN A 133 -0.69 8.45 -13.83
CA GLN A 133 -0.13 8.43 -12.49
C GLN A 133 -1.07 9.08 -11.46
N THR A 134 -1.75 10.16 -11.85
CA THR A 134 -2.77 10.84 -11.02
C THR A 134 -3.89 9.89 -10.59
N THR A 135 -4.36 9.01 -11.49
CA THR A 135 -5.43 8.04 -11.19
C THR A 135 -4.99 7.07 -10.09
N MET A 136 -3.78 6.52 -10.20
CA MET A 136 -3.23 5.61 -9.20
C MET A 136 -3.05 6.30 -7.83
N HIS A 137 -2.61 7.57 -7.82
CA HIS A 137 -2.49 8.35 -6.57
C HIS A 137 -3.86 8.61 -5.92
N ILE A 138 -4.87 8.98 -6.72
CA ILE A 138 -6.24 9.20 -6.21
C ILE A 138 -6.81 7.91 -5.63
N LEU A 139 -6.62 6.77 -6.29
CA LEU A 139 -7.08 5.48 -5.79
C LEU A 139 -6.40 5.10 -4.47
N CYS A 140 -5.08 5.27 -4.37
CA CYS A 140 -4.38 4.96 -3.12
C CYS A 140 -4.74 5.94 -2.00
N ALA A 141 -4.93 7.22 -2.32
CA ALA A 141 -5.43 8.22 -1.38
C ALA A 141 -6.83 7.88 -0.84
N GLY A 142 -7.74 7.54 -1.75
CA GLY A 142 -9.09 7.08 -1.40
C GLY A 142 -9.03 5.84 -0.52
N ALA A 143 -8.09 4.92 -0.79
CA ALA A 143 -7.90 3.74 0.05
C ALA A 143 -7.46 4.08 1.48
N VAL A 144 -6.54 5.04 1.65
CA VAL A 144 -6.15 5.55 2.98
C VAL A 144 -7.35 6.17 3.70
N VAL A 145 -8.15 6.97 3.01
CA VAL A 145 -9.32 7.64 3.61
C VAL A 145 -10.40 6.63 4.00
N ALA A 146 -10.74 5.67 3.13
CA ALA A 146 -11.76 4.67 3.39
C ALA A 146 -11.40 3.78 4.58
N ALA A 147 -10.20 3.21 4.59
CA ALA A 147 -9.75 2.40 5.71
C ALA A 147 -9.52 3.24 6.98
N GLY A 148 -9.08 4.50 6.83
CA GLY A 148 -8.91 5.42 7.95
C GLY A 148 -10.22 5.84 8.60
N TRP A 149 -11.31 5.91 7.83
CA TRP A 149 -12.65 6.14 8.35
C TRP A 149 -13.11 4.99 9.26
N GLU A 150 -12.84 3.75 8.86
CA GLU A 150 -13.14 2.59 9.71
C GLU A 150 -12.26 2.57 10.96
N VAL A 151 -10.94 2.82 10.85
CA VAL A 151 -10.06 2.97 12.03
C VAL A 151 -10.56 4.03 13.01
N TYR A 152 -11.14 5.13 12.50
CA TYR A 152 -11.70 6.17 13.35
C TYR A 152 -12.91 5.68 14.17
N ASN A 153 -13.72 4.79 13.59
CA ASN A 153 -14.91 4.24 14.23
C ASN A 153 -14.63 2.97 15.05
N ASP A 154 -13.63 2.18 14.66
CA ASP A 154 -13.15 1.01 15.38
C ASP A 154 -11.62 1.07 15.59
N LEU A 155 -11.24 1.27 16.85
CA LEU A 155 -9.83 1.34 17.26
C LEU A 155 -9.22 -0.05 17.53
N LYS A 156 -9.99 -1.13 17.43
CA LYS A 156 -9.45 -2.48 17.61
C LYS A 156 -8.52 -2.81 16.45
N PRO A 157 -7.33 -3.38 16.71
CA PRO A 157 -6.43 -3.76 15.63
C PRO A 157 -7.06 -4.84 14.76
N GLY A 158 -7.05 -4.63 13.44
CA GLY A 158 -7.64 -5.56 12.47
C GLY A 158 -7.20 -5.26 11.03
N GLY A 159 -7.90 -5.85 10.09
CA GLY A 159 -7.77 -5.68 8.64
C GLY A 159 -7.83 -4.23 8.21
N HIS A 160 -8.68 -3.40 8.82
CA HIS A 160 -8.75 -1.96 8.50
C HIS A 160 -7.47 -1.20 8.88
N HIS A 161 -6.83 -1.51 10.02
CA HIS A 161 -5.52 -0.97 10.35
C HIS A 161 -4.45 -1.44 9.36
N GLY A 162 -4.48 -2.73 9.00
CA GLY A 162 -3.59 -3.28 7.99
C GLY A 162 -3.78 -2.64 6.63
N MET A 163 -5.02 -2.31 6.27
CA MET A 163 -5.39 -1.68 5.02
C MET A 163 -4.87 -0.24 4.94
N VAL A 164 -4.94 0.55 6.02
CA VAL A 164 -4.32 1.89 6.07
C VAL A 164 -2.81 1.79 5.85
N LEU A 165 -2.14 0.87 6.55
CA LEU A 165 -0.68 0.69 6.42
C LEU A 165 -0.29 0.26 5.00
N LEU A 166 -1.04 -0.65 4.38
CA LEU A 166 -0.85 -1.04 2.99
C LEU A 166 -1.09 0.10 2.00
N ALA A 167 -2.13 0.90 2.21
CA ALA A 167 -2.43 2.04 1.35
C ALA A 167 -1.34 3.11 1.43
N ILE A 168 -0.83 3.41 2.63
CA ILE A 168 0.33 4.28 2.83
C ILE A 168 1.56 3.71 2.13
N HIS A 169 1.79 2.39 2.24
CA HIS A 169 2.90 1.73 1.55
C HIS A 169 2.80 1.92 0.03
N GLU A 170 1.62 1.75 -0.57
CA GLU A 170 1.42 1.90 -2.01
C GLU A 170 1.59 3.36 -2.46
N VAL A 171 1.05 4.33 -1.73
CA VAL A 171 1.29 5.78 -1.98
C VAL A 171 2.79 6.05 -1.98
N HIS A 172 3.50 5.47 -1.02
CA HIS A 172 4.93 5.64 -0.89
C HIS A 172 5.69 5.09 -2.10
N GLU A 173 5.35 3.90 -2.59
CA GLU A 173 5.96 3.35 -3.82
C GLU A 173 5.68 4.22 -5.05
N LEU A 174 4.46 4.74 -5.18
CA LEU A 174 4.09 5.62 -6.29
C LEU A 174 4.84 6.95 -6.27
N LEU A 175 5.09 7.51 -5.09
CA LEU A 175 5.89 8.73 -4.92
C LEU A 175 7.38 8.49 -5.22
N GLU A 176 7.91 7.31 -4.89
CA GLU A 176 9.28 6.92 -5.28
C GLU A 176 9.42 6.80 -6.80
N GLU A 177 8.42 6.23 -7.48
CA GLU A 177 8.39 6.14 -8.95
C GLU A 177 8.27 7.48 -9.65
N ALA A 178 7.62 8.44 -8.99
CA ALA A 178 7.49 9.82 -9.46
C ALA A 178 8.82 10.60 -9.45
N ASP A 179 9.90 10.04 -8.87
CA ASP A 179 11.17 10.74 -8.60
C ASP A 179 10.95 12.05 -7.83
N TRP A 180 10.02 12.03 -6.86
CA TRP A 180 9.74 13.18 -5.99
C TRP A 180 10.98 13.54 -5.16
N ASP A 181 11.16 14.85 -4.88
CA ASP A 181 12.43 15.50 -4.54
C ASP A 181 13.42 14.70 -3.66
N PRO A 182 14.60 14.30 -4.17
CA PRO A 182 15.53 13.38 -3.51
C PRO A 182 16.05 13.83 -2.12
N LYS A 183 15.90 15.11 -1.75
CA LYS A 183 16.33 15.63 -0.43
C LYS A 183 15.50 15.12 0.74
N HIS A 184 14.24 14.76 0.53
CA HIS A 184 13.35 14.24 1.58
C HIS A 184 13.31 12.69 1.63
N HIS A 185 14.05 12.01 0.74
CA HIS A 185 13.77 10.61 0.35
C HIS A 185 14.70 9.54 0.94
N LYS A 186 15.72 9.90 1.73
CA LYS A 186 16.63 8.89 2.30
C LYS A 186 15.97 7.96 3.31
N ALA A 187 15.06 8.49 4.13
CA ALA A 187 14.31 7.69 5.11
C ALA A 187 13.23 6.84 4.42
N LEU A 188 12.60 7.43 3.38
CA LEU A 188 11.56 6.84 2.55
C LEU A 188 12.07 5.60 1.79
N HIS A 189 13.23 5.70 1.14
CA HIS A 189 13.84 4.58 0.41
C HIS A 189 14.40 3.42 1.27
N SER A 190 14.15 3.41 2.57
CA SER A 190 14.64 2.34 3.44
C SER A 190 13.84 1.05 3.20
N ALA A 191 14.50 0.02 2.69
CA ALA A 191 13.92 -1.33 2.61
C ALA A 191 13.43 -1.84 3.98
N THR A 192 14.04 -1.36 5.07
CA THR A 192 13.58 -1.63 6.44
C THR A 192 12.23 -0.98 6.73
N LEU A 193 12.02 0.27 6.31
CA LEU A 193 10.73 0.96 6.51
C LEU A 193 9.62 0.23 5.76
N LYS A 194 9.85 -0.12 4.48
CA LYS A 194 8.93 -0.93 3.68
C LYS A 194 8.57 -2.25 4.36
N PHE A 195 9.58 -2.96 4.88
CA PHE A 195 9.39 -4.19 5.64
C PHE A 195 8.57 -3.98 6.91
N VAL A 196 8.86 -2.93 7.69
CA VAL A 196 8.15 -2.62 8.94
C VAL A 196 6.69 -2.28 8.67
N ILE A 197 6.40 -1.44 7.67
CA ILE A 197 5.03 -1.09 7.30
C ILE A 197 4.25 -2.33 6.84
N ALA A 198 4.83 -3.13 5.94
CA ALA A 198 4.19 -4.35 5.46
C ALA A 198 4.01 -5.40 6.57
N GLY A 199 4.99 -5.53 7.47
CA GLY A 199 4.93 -6.44 8.62
C GLY A 199 3.89 -6.01 9.64
N GLY A 200 3.79 -4.71 9.93
CA GLY A 200 2.73 -4.14 10.76
C GLY A 200 1.35 -4.37 10.15
N ALA A 201 1.22 -4.16 8.84
CA ALA A 201 -0.03 -4.41 8.14
C ALA A 201 -0.47 -5.87 8.24
N LEU A 202 0.48 -6.79 8.04
CA LEU A 202 0.23 -8.23 8.17
C LEU A 202 -0.16 -8.60 9.60
N ALA A 203 0.53 -8.08 10.60
CA ALA A 203 0.22 -8.36 12.00
C ALA A 203 -1.21 -7.91 12.36
N CYS A 204 -1.62 -6.71 11.94
CA CYS A 204 -2.99 -6.23 12.16
C CYS A 204 -4.04 -7.12 11.47
N ALA A 205 -3.82 -7.48 10.20
CA ALA A 205 -4.77 -8.33 9.48
C ALA A 205 -4.85 -9.76 10.06
N VAL A 206 -3.74 -10.30 10.56
CA VAL A 206 -3.71 -11.63 11.21
C VAL A 206 -4.48 -11.65 12.52
N VAL A 207 -4.51 -10.55 13.28
CA VAL A 207 -5.32 -10.45 14.51
C VAL A 207 -6.79 -10.70 14.21
N GLU A 208 -7.32 -10.10 13.14
CA GLU A 208 -8.70 -10.36 12.74
C GLU A 208 -8.87 -11.76 12.13
N LEU A 209 -7.88 -12.25 11.36
CA LEU A 209 -7.92 -13.58 10.74
C LEU A 209 -8.02 -14.73 11.76
N VAL A 210 -7.41 -14.57 12.94
CA VAL A 210 -7.49 -15.61 13.99
C VAL A 210 -8.83 -15.60 14.71
N GLU A 211 -9.57 -14.49 14.66
CA GLU A 211 -10.90 -14.35 15.24
C GLU A 211 -12.00 -14.69 14.23
N ASP A 212 -11.77 -14.41 12.95
CA ASP A 212 -12.67 -14.68 11.84
C ASP A 212 -11.95 -15.33 10.65
N LEU A 213 -12.20 -16.64 10.48
CA LEU A 213 -11.71 -17.45 9.37
C LEU A 213 -12.62 -17.39 8.14
N VAL A 214 -13.75 -16.68 8.19
CA VAL A 214 -14.61 -16.50 7.03
C VAL A 214 -13.91 -15.59 6.01
N PRO A 215 -13.83 -15.99 4.74
CA PRO A 215 -13.19 -15.17 3.72
C PRO A 215 -13.88 -13.81 3.56
N GLY A 216 -13.12 -12.76 3.90
CA GLY A 216 -13.52 -11.36 3.79
C GLY A 216 -12.36 -10.45 3.40
N ALA A 217 -12.58 -9.13 3.42
CA ALA A 217 -11.58 -8.15 3.00
C ALA A 217 -10.27 -8.24 3.81
N HIS A 218 -10.33 -8.55 5.10
CA HIS A 218 -9.16 -8.78 5.96
C HIS A 218 -8.24 -9.88 5.44
N HIS A 219 -8.77 -10.92 4.78
CA HIS A 219 -7.96 -11.96 4.12
C HIS A 219 -7.18 -11.40 2.94
N GLY A 220 -7.83 -10.55 2.14
CA GLY A 220 -7.18 -9.84 1.03
C GLY A 220 -6.05 -8.95 1.55
N VAL A 221 -6.29 -8.19 2.61
CA VAL A 221 -5.27 -7.37 3.29
C VAL A 221 -4.11 -8.24 3.78
N ALA A 222 -4.38 -9.35 4.47
CA ALA A 222 -3.35 -10.25 4.98
C ALA A 222 -2.46 -10.80 3.86
N LEU A 223 -3.05 -11.28 2.76
CA LEU A 223 -2.29 -11.82 1.63
C LEU A 223 -1.47 -10.75 0.90
N LEU A 224 -2.02 -9.56 0.69
CA LEU A 224 -1.28 -8.45 0.08
C LEU A 224 -0.11 -8.02 0.99
N ALA A 225 -0.33 -7.92 2.29
CA ALA A 225 0.71 -7.58 3.27
C ALA A 225 1.80 -8.64 3.33
N ALA A 226 1.45 -9.92 3.35
CA ALA A 226 2.42 -11.02 3.30
C ALA A 226 3.28 -10.96 2.02
N SER A 227 2.67 -10.65 0.87
CA SER A 227 3.39 -10.51 -0.40
C SER A 227 4.41 -9.35 -0.37
N HIS A 228 4.09 -8.28 0.34
CA HIS A 228 4.96 -7.11 0.51
C HIS A 228 6.08 -7.34 1.52
N VAL A 229 5.81 -8.05 2.61
CA VAL A 229 6.83 -8.53 3.55
C VAL A 229 7.85 -9.38 2.81
N TRP A 230 7.38 -10.34 2.03
CA TRP A 230 8.24 -11.24 1.25
C TRP A 230 9.12 -10.47 0.25
N SER A 231 8.53 -9.53 -0.50
CA SER A 231 9.24 -8.67 -1.44
C SER A 231 10.32 -7.84 -0.73
N SER A 232 10.00 -7.28 0.44
CA SER A 232 10.91 -6.47 1.25
C SER A 232 12.11 -7.27 1.78
N ILE A 233 11.92 -8.54 2.16
CA ILE A 233 13.03 -9.44 2.54
C ILE A 233 14.02 -9.60 1.39
N GLY A 234 13.53 -9.76 0.16
CA GLY A 234 14.36 -9.85 -1.04
C GLY A 234 15.24 -8.61 -1.23
N LEU A 235 14.67 -7.42 -1.05
CA LEU A 235 15.40 -6.14 -1.13
C LEU A 235 16.49 -6.02 -0.07
N ILE A 236 16.19 -6.39 1.19
CA ILE A 236 17.16 -6.35 2.29
C ILE A 236 18.32 -7.31 2.01
N ARG A 237 18.05 -8.53 1.53
CA ARG A 237 19.08 -9.51 1.19
C ARG A 237 19.99 -9.00 0.06
N ALA A 238 19.41 -8.44 -1.00
CA ALA A 238 20.17 -7.86 -2.10
C ALA A 238 21.06 -6.69 -1.63
N ALA A 239 20.54 -5.80 -0.79
CA ALA A 239 21.29 -4.67 -0.23
C ALA A 239 22.42 -5.10 0.72
N ARG A 240 22.29 -6.24 1.41
CA ARG A 240 23.40 -6.82 2.21
C ARG A 240 24.50 -7.36 1.29
N LYS A 241 24.14 -8.12 0.25
CA LYS A 241 25.10 -8.68 -0.72
C LYS A 241 25.87 -7.61 -1.50
N ALA A 242 25.26 -6.46 -1.77
CA ALA A 242 25.94 -5.35 -2.45
C ALA A 242 27.00 -4.64 -1.57
N ARG A 243 27.02 -4.90 -0.26
CA ARG A 243 27.97 -4.31 0.71
C ARG A 243 29.09 -5.25 1.13
N SER A 244 28.98 -6.54 0.78
CA SER A 244 30.02 -7.57 0.97
C SER A 244 30.89 -7.68 -0.26
#